data_AF-A0A7K2XPD1-F1
#
_entry.id   AF-A0A7K2XPD1-F1
#
_cell.length_a   1.000
_cell.length_b   1.000
_cell.length_c   1.000
_cell.angle_alpha   90.00
_cell.angle_beta   90.00
_cell.angle_gamma   90.00
#
_symmetry.space_group_name_H-M   'P 1'
#
loop_
_entity.id
_entity.type
_entity.pdbx_description
1 polymer ?
#
loop_
_entity_poly.entity_id
_entity_poly.type
_entity_poly.pdbx_seq_one_letter_code
_entity_poly.pdbx_strand_id
1 'polypeptide(L)'
;LDSVPGRPALVVSTPGAEPVAEGGYAAALLLDGWAMLGRPDLRAGEEALRRWIDAASLVRGQAEGGTVVVVAEPTLRPVQALVRWDPVGHA
;
A
#
# COMPACT_ATOMS: atom_id res chain seq x y z
N LEU A 1 11.79 0.26 13.28
CA LEU A 1 13.00 0.02 12.47
C LEU A 1 12.87 0.92 11.27
N ASP A 2 13.93 1.62 10.87
CA ASP A 2 13.85 2.53 9.73
C ASP A 2 14.13 1.81 8.41
N SER A 3 14.96 0.75 8.45
CA SER A 3 15.29 -0.07 7.29
C SER A 3 15.45 -1.55 7.61
N VAL A 4 15.43 -2.38 6.56
CA VAL A 4 15.72 -3.82 6.61
C VAL A 4 16.67 -4.22 5.47
N PRO A 5 17.55 -5.22 5.68
CA PRO A 5 18.48 -5.70 4.65
C PRO A 5 17.74 -6.41 3.50
N GLY A 6 18.31 -6.38 2.30
CA GLY A 6 17.77 -6.96 1.06
C GLY A 6 17.80 -8.49 0.98
N ARG A 7 17.58 -9.19 2.09
CA ARG A 7 17.55 -10.66 2.17
C ARG A 7 16.11 -11.16 2.27
N PRO A 8 15.82 -12.39 1.81
CA PRO A 8 14.47 -12.96 1.93
C PRO A 8 13.95 -12.91 3.38
N ALA A 9 12.81 -12.24 3.57
CA ALA A 9 12.13 -12.10 4.84
C ALA A 9 10.66 -11.69 4.61
N LEU A 10 9.81 -11.97 5.60
CA LEU A 10 8.48 -11.37 5.70
C LEU A 10 8.55 -10.23 6.72
N VAL A 11 8.15 -9.03 6.30
CA VAL A 11 8.06 -7.85 7.17
C VAL A 11 6.59 -7.57 7.41
N VAL A 12 6.18 -7.59 8.68
CA VAL A 12 4.83 -7.20 9.10
C VAL A 12 4.93 -5.86 9.81
N SER A 13 4.20 -4.87 9.31
CA SER A 13 4.22 -3.51 9.83
C SER A 13 2.79 -3.01 10.06
N THR A 14 2.62 -2.21 11.11
CA THR A 14 1.41 -1.39 11.23
C THR A 14 1.42 -0.30 10.14
N PRO A 15 0.27 0.08 9.56
CA PRO A 15 0.22 1.06 8.48
C PRO A 15 0.95 2.36 8.81
N GLY A 16 1.91 2.74 7.96
CA GLY A 16 2.75 3.93 8.13
C GLY A 16 4.04 3.70 8.93
N ALA A 17 4.31 2.48 9.36
CA ALA A 17 5.56 2.10 10.04
C ALA A 17 6.42 1.12 9.22
N GLU A 18 6.12 0.99 7.91
CA GLU A 18 6.84 0.12 7.00
C GLU A 18 8.31 0.59 6.88
N PRO A 19 9.31 -0.26 7.21
CA PRO A 19 10.70 0.09 7.02
C PRO A 19 11.07 0.08 5.53
N VAL A 20 12.10 0.83 5.15
CA VAL A 20 12.65 0.77 3.78
C VAL A 20 13.49 -0.49 3.62
N ALA A 21 13.20 -1.31 2.61
CA ALA A 21 14.03 -2.45 2.25
C ALA A 21 15.15 -2.04 1.30
N GLU A 22 16.39 -2.49 1.55
CA GLU A 22 17.48 -2.34 0.59
C GLU A 22 17.12 -3.02 -0.73
N GLY A 23 17.14 -2.24 -1.83
CA GLY A 23 16.71 -2.71 -3.15
C GLY A 23 15.19 -2.88 -3.31
N GLY A 24 14.38 -2.40 -2.38
CA GLY A 24 12.91 -2.43 -2.44
C GLY A 24 12.30 -3.81 -2.16
N TYR A 25 11.03 -3.81 -1.79
CA TYR A 25 10.27 -5.04 -1.59
C TYR A 25 9.94 -5.72 -2.92
N ALA A 26 10.04 -7.05 -2.97
CA ALA A 26 9.56 -7.81 -4.13
C ALA A 26 8.03 -7.77 -4.25
N ALA A 27 7.33 -7.65 -3.11
CA ALA A 27 5.87 -7.51 -3.09
C ALA A 27 5.37 -6.84 -1.81
N ALA A 28 4.16 -6.27 -1.87
CA ALA A 28 3.38 -5.82 -0.71
C ALA A 28 1.97 -6.42 -0.70
N LEU A 29 1.49 -6.72 0.51
CA LEU A 29 0.14 -7.20 0.79
C LEU A 29 -0.54 -6.15 1.68
N LEU A 30 -1.48 -5.41 1.10
CA LEU A 30 -2.29 -4.41 1.81
C LEU A 30 -3.55 -5.11 2.33
N LEU A 31 -3.48 -5.55 3.58
CA LEU A 31 -4.53 -6.32 4.24
C LEU A 31 -5.54 -5.41 4.96
N ASP A 32 -6.69 -5.99 5.30
CA ASP A 32 -7.71 -5.37 6.14
C ASP A 32 -8.17 -3.98 5.66
N GLY A 33 -8.37 -3.82 4.34
CA GLY A 33 -8.80 -2.53 3.79
C GLY A 33 -10.12 -2.02 4.38
N TRP A 34 -10.99 -2.94 4.83
CA TRP A 34 -12.22 -2.65 5.57
C TRP A 34 -11.97 -1.86 6.87
N ALA A 35 -10.87 -2.13 7.58
CA ALA A 35 -10.56 -1.48 8.85
C ALA A 35 -10.15 -0.01 8.66
N MET A 36 -9.47 0.30 7.56
CA MET A 36 -9.09 1.67 7.21
C MET A 36 -10.28 2.45 6.63
N LEU A 37 -11.05 1.82 5.74
CA LEU A 37 -12.18 2.45 5.04
C LEU A 37 -13.45 2.57 5.88
N GLY A 38 -13.65 1.70 6.88
CA GLY A 38 -14.82 1.71 7.75
C GLY A 38 -14.76 2.74 8.89
N ARG A 39 -13.69 3.55 8.97
CA ARG A 39 -13.58 4.60 9.99
C ARG A 39 -14.67 5.65 9.78
N PRO A 40 -15.35 6.12 10.84
CA PRO A 40 -16.36 7.18 10.75
C PRO A 40 -15.70 8.56 10.59
N ASP A 41 -14.98 8.74 9.49
CA ASP A 41 -14.20 9.92 9.13
C ASP A 41 -14.42 10.21 7.64
N LEU A 42 -14.75 11.46 7.30
CA LEU A 42 -14.97 11.88 5.91
C LEU A 42 -13.75 11.66 5.02
N ARG A 43 -12.54 11.68 5.62
CA ARG A 43 -11.26 11.51 4.92
C ARG A 43 -10.74 10.08 4.99
N ALA A 44 -11.53 9.12 5.49
CA ALA A 44 -11.10 7.72 5.60
C ALA A 44 -10.62 7.15 4.25
N GLY A 45 -11.32 7.47 3.16
CA GLY A 45 -10.94 7.06 1.80
C GLY A 45 -9.62 7.67 1.32
N GLU A 46 -9.46 8.98 1.47
CA GLU A 46 -8.24 9.72 1.11
C GLU A 46 -7.03 9.21 1.89
N GLU A 47 -7.20 9.06 3.20
CA GLU A 47 -6.15 8.63 4.11
C GLU A 47 -5.78 7.16 3.89
N ALA A 48 -6.75 6.31 3.54
CA ALA A 48 -6.47 4.94 3.16
C ALA A 48 -5.64 4.88 1.87
N LEU A 49 -6.06 5.62 0.84
CA LEU A 49 -5.34 5.70 -0.42
C LEU A 49 -3.91 6.21 -0.23
N ARG A 50 -3.74 7.28 0.57
CA ARG A 50 -2.42 7.84 0.89
C ARG A 50 -1.50 6.78 1.50
N ARG A 51 -1.94 6.10 2.56
CA ARG A 51 -1.16 5.04 3.21
C ARG A 51 -0.85 3.87 2.28
N TRP A 52 -1.80 3.48 1.43
CA TRP A 52 -1.60 2.39 0.47
C TRP A 52 -0.59 2.75 -0.62
N ILE A 53 -0.63 3.97 -1.14
CA ILE A 53 0.36 4.46 -2.11
C ILE A 53 1.74 4.59 -1.47
N ASP A 54 1.81 5.11 -0.24
CA ASP A 54 3.06 5.21 0.51
C ASP A 54 3.70 3.81 0.66
N ALA A 55 2.94 2.81 1.10
CA ALA A 55 3.42 1.43 1.22
C ALA A 55 3.76 0.78 -0.13
N ALA A 56 2.93 0.98 -1.16
CA ALA A 56 3.15 0.47 -2.51
C ALA A 56 4.43 1.03 -3.14
N SER A 57 4.80 2.28 -2.81
CA SER A 57 6.01 2.93 -3.31
C SER A 57 7.32 2.28 -2.82
N LEU A 58 7.25 1.48 -1.75
CA LEU A 58 8.39 0.71 -1.23
C LEU A 58 8.64 -0.58 -2.03
N VAL A 59 7.69 -0.97 -2.88
CA VAL A 59 7.82 -2.14 -3.77
C VAL A 59 8.61 -1.75 -5.01
N ARG A 60 9.43 -2.69 -5.50
CA ARG A 60 10.18 -2.53 -6.75
C ARG A 60 9.26 -2.16 -7.92
N GLY A 61 9.82 -1.52 -8.94
CA GLY A 61 9.08 -1.23 -10.16
C GLY A 61 8.60 -2.50 -10.87
N GLN A 62 7.57 -2.37 -11.69
CA GLN A 62 7.02 -3.49 -12.46
C GLN A 62 8.06 -4.15 -13.38
N ALA A 63 8.98 -3.36 -13.96
CA ALA A 63 10.08 -3.87 -14.79
C ALA A 63 11.05 -4.78 -14.01
N GLU A 64 11.06 -4.68 -12.67
CA GLU A 64 11.87 -5.49 -11.75
C GLU A 64 11.04 -6.58 -11.07
N GLY A 65 9.79 -6.79 -11.50
CA GLY A 65 8.89 -7.84 -11.01
C GLY A 65 8.15 -7.50 -9.71
N GLY A 66 8.14 -6.23 -9.28
CA GLY A 66 7.41 -5.81 -8.08
C GLY A 66 5.90 -6.01 -8.20
N THR A 67 5.26 -6.46 -7.11
CA THR A 67 3.82 -6.75 -7.09
C THR A 67 3.14 -6.17 -5.85
N VAL A 68 2.01 -5.49 -6.02
CA VAL A 68 1.17 -5.02 -4.91
C VAL A 68 -0.18 -5.70 -4.99
N VAL A 69 -0.63 -6.27 -3.88
CA VAL A 69 -1.96 -6.87 -3.74
C VAL A 69 -2.72 -6.11 -2.66
N VAL A 70 -3.95 -5.70 -2.95
CA VAL A 70 -4.87 -5.08 -1.98
C VAL A 70 -6.06 -5.98 -1.72
N VAL A 71 -6.38 -6.18 -0.44
CA VAL A 71 -7.55 -6.96 0.00
C VAL A 71 -8.62 -5.99 0.50
N ALA A 72 -9.52 -5.60 -0.40
CA ALA A 72 -10.61 -4.67 -0.17
C ALA A 72 -11.74 -4.89 -1.19
N GLU A 73 -12.91 -4.25 -0.99
CA GLU A 73 -14.01 -4.25 -1.97
C GLU A 73 -13.52 -3.59 -3.28
N PRO A 74 -13.43 -4.34 -4.39
CA PRO A 74 -12.74 -3.89 -5.60
C PRO A 74 -13.42 -2.69 -6.28
N THR A 75 -14.72 -2.49 -6.07
CA THR A 75 -15.46 -1.39 -6.70
C THR A 75 -15.27 -0.04 -6.01
N LEU A 76 -14.65 0.01 -4.83
CA LEU A 76 -14.43 1.24 -4.09
C LEU A 76 -13.46 2.19 -4.80
N ARG A 77 -13.78 3.48 -4.77
CA ARG A 77 -12.98 4.52 -5.43
C ARG A 77 -11.51 4.55 -4.97
N PRO A 78 -11.15 4.49 -3.68
CA PRO A 78 -9.75 4.37 -3.26
C PRO A 78 -9.03 3.17 -3.88
N VAL A 79 -9.72 2.03 -3.99
CA VAL A 79 -9.14 0.79 -4.56
C VAL A 79 -8.91 0.96 -6.07
N GLN A 80 -9.88 1.54 -6.78
CA GLN A 80 -9.75 1.83 -8.21
C GLN A 80 -8.62 2.85 -8.49
N ALA A 81 -8.49 3.88 -7.66
CA ALA A 81 -7.41 4.85 -7.76
C ALA A 81 -6.03 4.20 -7.57
N LEU A 82 -5.88 3.32 -6.57
CA LEU A 82 -4.66 2.57 -6.35
C LEU A 82 -4.32 1.64 -7.53
N VAL A 83 -5.30 0.85 -8.01
CA VAL A 83 -5.11 -0.09 -9.12
C VAL A 83 -4.70 0.61 -10.42
N ARG A 84 -5.25 1.80 -10.68
CA ARG A 84 -4.91 2.61 -11.85
C ARG A 84 -3.65 3.44 -11.67
N TRP A 85 -3.09 3.46 -10.45
CA TRP A 85 -2.01 4.36 -10.05
C TRP A 85 -2.35 5.84 -10.35
N ASP A 86 -3.58 6.23 -10.03
CA ASP A 86 -4.14 7.57 -10.29
C ASP A 86 -4.70 8.20 -9.01
N PRO A 87 -3.84 8.69 -8.10
CA PRO A 87 -4.28 9.37 -6.89
C PRO A 87 -5.00 10.70 -7.15
N VAL A 88 -4.72 11.36 -8.28
CA VAL A 88 -5.34 12.65 -8.62
C VAL A 88 -6.79 12.44 -9.05
N GLY A 89 -7.06 11.38 -9.81
CA GLY A 89 -8.41 10.94 -10.18
C GLY A 89 -9.24 10.36 -9.03
N HIS A 90 -8.72 10.36 -7.79
CA HIS A 90 -9.48 10.01 -6.60
C HIS A 90 -10.51 11.09 -6.22
N ALA A 91 -10.21 12.37 -6.46
CA ALA A 91 -11.09 13.48 -6.12
C ALA A 91 -12.36 13.55 -7.01
#